data_AF-X8BH12-F1
#
_entry.id   AF-X8BH12-F1
#
_cell.length_a   1.000
_cell.length_b   1.000
_cell.length_c   1.000
_cell.angle_alpha   90.00
_cell.angle_beta   90.00
_cell.angle_gamma   90.00
#
_symmetry.space_group_name_H-M   'P 1'
#
loop_
_entity.id
_entity.type
_entity.pdbx_description
1 polymer ?
#
loop_
_entity_poly.entity_id
_entity_poly.type
_entity_poly.pdbx_seq_one_letter_code
_entity_poly.pdbx_strand_id
1 'polypeptide(L)' 'MAATELMVMLARLLARTSLRMPAQRIRATGFAALHPRNGLSVELTEN' A
#
# COMPACT_ATOMS: atom_id res chain seq x y z
N MET A 1 -7.26 -17.67 1.26
CA MET A 1 -7.73 -16.87 2.42
C MET A 1 -7.25 -15.44 2.23
N ALA A 2 -8.12 -14.52 1.82
CA ALA A 2 -7.70 -13.20 1.29
C ALA A 2 -6.91 -12.33 2.30
N ALA A 3 -7.30 -12.31 3.57
CA ALA A 3 -6.62 -11.49 4.58
C ALA A 3 -5.23 -12.02 4.95
N THR A 4 -5.09 -13.35 5.07
CA THR A 4 -3.81 -13.98 5.40
C THR A 4 -2.78 -13.74 4.31
N GLU A 5 -3.17 -13.89 3.04
CA GLU A 5 -2.31 -13.64 1.89
C GLU A 5 -1.84 -12.19 1.85
N LEU A 6 -2.76 -11.24 2.06
CA LEU A 6 -2.44 -9.81 2.15
C LEU A 6 -1.44 -9.52 3.28
N MET A 7 -1.66 -10.08 4.47
CA MET A 7 -0.78 -9.86 5.62
C MET A 7 0.63 -10.43 5.38
N VAL A 8 0.74 -11.61 4.76
CA VAL A 8 2.04 -12.19 4.40
C VAL A 8 2.76 -11.32 3.38
N MET A 9 2.05 -10.81 2.36
CA MET A 9 2.62 -9.90 1.37
C MET A 9 3.11 -8.60 2.02
N LEU A 10 2.29 -8.00 2.90
CA LEU A 10 2.66 -6.78 3.62
C LEU A 10 3.87 -7.00 4.53
N ALA A 11 3.90 -8.09 5.29
CA ALA A 11 5.03 -8.42 6.16
C ALA A 11 6.33 -8.60 5.37
N ARG A 12 6.28 -9.31 4.22
CA ARG A 12 7.45 -9.49 3.35
C ARG A 12 7.96 -8.19 2.76
N LEU A 13 7.05 -7.28 2.41
CA LEU A 13 7.40 -5.95 1.92
C LEU A 13 8.10 -5.13 3.01
N LEU A 14 7.50 -5.02 4.19
CA LEU A 14 8.03 -4.25 5.32
C LEU A 14 9.32 -4.84 5.90
N ALA A 15 9.53 -6.15 5.80
CA ALA A 15 10.77 -6.78 6.23
C ALA A 15 11.98 -6.41 5.36
N ARG A 16 11.77 -5.95 4.13
CA ARG A 16 12.84 -5.65 3.14
C ARG A 16 12.95 -4.17 2.81
N THR A 17 11.98 -3.36 3.22
CA THR A 17 11.90 -1.95 2.84
C THR A 17 11.40 -1.13 4.02
N SER A 18 11.97 0.05 4.18
CA SER A 18 11.41 1.09 5.04
C SER A 18 10.68 2.08 4.14
N LEU A 19 9.42 2.34 4.48
CA LEU A 19 8.50 3.10 3.65
C LEU A 19 7.96 4.29 4.43
N ARG A 20 7.98 5.46 3.81
CA ARG A 20 7.29 6.65 4.28
C ARG A 20 6.14 6.96 3.34
N MET A 21 4.97 7.26 3.92
CA MET A 21 3.85 7.79 3.15
C MET A 21 3.89 9.32 3.14
N PRO A 22 4.18 9.96 2.00
CA PRO A 22 3.98 11.40 1.88
C PRO A 22 2.48 11.75 1.98
N ALA A 23 2.21 12.99 2.35
CA ALA A 23 0.84 13.51 2.35
C ALA A 23 0.24 13.37 0.95
N GLN A 24 -0.82 12.58 0.84
CA GLN A 24 -1.47 12.29 -0.43
C GLN A 24 -2.95 12.08 -0.24
N ARG A 25 -3.71 12.33 -1.31
CA ARG A 25 -5.14 12.12 -1.30
C ARG A 25 -5.47 10.74 -1.86
N ILE A 26 -5.98 9.85 -1.00
CA ILE A 26 -6.45 8.53 -1.40
C ILE A 26 -7.92 8.65 -1.79
N ARG A 27 -8.23 8.34 -3.05
CA ARG A 27 -9.62 8.35 -3.56
C ARG A 27 -9.88 7.11 -4.39
N ALA A 28 -10.99 6.45 -4.09
CA ALA A 28 -11.59 5.47 -4.99
C ALA A 28 -12.07 6.18 -6.27
N THR A 29 -12.01 5.47 -7.41
CA THR A 29 -12.56 5.97 -8.68
C THR A 29 -14.07 5.84 -8.78
N GLY A 30 -14.68 5.06 -7.89
CA GLY A 30 -16.13 4.82 -7.82
C GLY A 30 -16.48 3.74 -6.80
N PHE A 31 -17.78 3.46 -6.64
CA PHE A 31 -18.30 2.52 -5.63
C PHE A 31 -17.81 1.08 -5.83
N ALA A 32 -17.64 0.65 -7.09
CA ALA A 32 -17.17 -0.71 -7.42
C ALA A 32 -15.63 -0.81 -7.54
N ALA A 33 -14.90 0.27 -7.24
CA ALA A 33 -13.44 0.27 -7.39
C ALA A 33 -12.79 -0.54 -6.25
N LEU A 34 -12.00 -1.56 -6.61
CA LEU A 34 -11.21 -2.35 -5.66
C LEU A 34 -9.79 -1.79 -5.43
N HIS A 35 -9.50 -0.59 -5.94
CA HIS A 35 -8.22 0.09 -5.75
C HIS A 35 -8.35 1.62 -5.82
N PRO A 36 -7.39 2.38 -5.26
CA PRO A 36 -7.30 3.83 -5.44
C PRO A 36 -6.94 4.21 -6.88
N ARG A 37 -7.43 5.36 -7.37
CA ARG A 37 -7.20 5.81 -8.77
C ARG A 37 -5.74 5.77 -9.22
N ASN A 38 -4.85 6.27 -8.37
CA ASN A 38 -3.42 6.42 -8.67
C ASN A 38 -2.56 5.45 -7.84
N GLY A 39 -3.16 4.43 -7.23
CA GLY A 39 -2.49 3.58 -6.25
C GLY A 39 -2.11 4.35 -4.97
N LEU A 40 -1.07 3.87 -4.29
CA LEU A 40 -0.49 4.49 -3.09
C LEU A 40 0.93 4.96 -3.42
N SER A 41 1.21 6.24 -3.20
CA SER A 41 2.55 6.78 -3.31
C SER A 41 3.33 6.48 -2.03
N VAL A 42 4.52 5.91 -2.15
CA VAL A 42 5.41 5.65 -1.01
C VAL A 42 6.82 6.07 -1.37
N GLU A 43 7.55 6.60 -0.38
CA GLU A 43 8.98 6.88 -0.47
C GLU A 43 9.73 5.72 0.19
N LEU A 44 10.75 5.19 -0.48
CA LEU A 44 11.71 4.29 0.14
C LEU A 44 12.64 5.13 1.02
N THR A 45 12.79 4.74 2.28
CA THR A 45 13.76 5.33 3.19
C THR A 45 14.88 4.33 3.44
N GLU A 46 16.10 4.81 3.61
CA GLU A 46 17.20 3.99 4.12
C GLU A 46 17.00 3.77 5.63
N ASN A 47 17.41 2.60 6.12
CA ASN A 47 17.39 2.26 7.54
C ASN A 47 18.62 2.79 8.26
#